data_AF-A0A6P2TUY5-F1
#
_entry.id   AF-A0A6P2TUY5-F1
#
_cell.length_a   1.000
_cell.length_b   1.000
_cell.length_c   1.000
_cell.angle_alpha   90.00
_cell.angle_beta   90.00
_cell.angle_gamma   90.00
#
_symmetry.space_group_name_H-M   'P 1'
#
loop_
_entity.id
_entity.type
_entity.pdbx_description
1 polymer ?
#
loop_
_entity_poly.entity_id
_entity_poly.type
_entity_poly.pdbx_seq_one_letter_code
_entity_poly.pdbx_strand_id
1 'polypeptide(L)'
;MTPLQIIRSLESLTTAIEVAVARADWSEAVRAAETRSMFLMTLVPDQPDEVHVAIGKMREIDLRISTAARETLEALVAEGRKALHETRLATQALAAQPLSPGADAMATRSPSWLS
;
A
#
# COMPACT_ATOMS: atom_id res chain seq x y z
N MET A 1 26.66 -17.21 16.16
CA MET A 1 25.66 -16.64 17.08
C MET A 1 25.11 -17.74 17.96
N THR A 2 24.77 -17.43 19.21
CA THR A 2 24.07 -18.38 20.09
C THR A 2 22.57 -18.42 19.76
N PRO A 3 21.84 -19.50 20.10
CA PRO A 3 20.39 -19.58 19.91
C PRO A 3 19.63 -18.38 20.54
N LEU A 4 20.07 -17.94 21.72
CA LEU A 4 19.52 -16.77 22.39
C LEU A 4 19.70 -15.45 21.60
N GLN A 5 20.84 -15.29 20.92
CA GLN A 5 21.08 -14.13 20.06
C GLN A 5 20.19 -14.16 18.81
N ILE A 6 19.94 -15.35 18.26
CA ILE A 6 19.04 -15.53 17.11
C ILE A 6 17.61 -15.14 17.52
N ILE A 7 17.12 -15.65 18.66
CA ILE A 7 15.77 -15.31 19.14
C ILE A 7 15.61 -13.81 19.38
N ARG A 8 16.55 -13.14 20.06
CA ARG A 8 16.47 -11.69 20.27
C ARG A 8 16.45 -10.90 18.96
N SER A 9 17.20 -11.36 17.95
CA SER A 9 17.20 -10.75 16.63
C SER A 9 15.84 -10.94 15.95
N LEU A 10 15.26 -12.13 16.04
CA LEU A 10 13.93 -12.43 15.52
C LEU A 10 12.83 -11.62 16.21
N GLU A 11 12.90 -11.44 17.52
CA GLU A 11 11.95 -10.61 18.29
C GLU A 11 12.04 -9.15 17.85
N SER A 12 13.26 -8.60 17.81
CA SER A 12 13.48 -7.21 17.37
C SER A 12 12.98 -6.97 15.94
N LEU A 13 13.22 -7.91 15.03
CA LEU A 13 12.77 -7.79 13.64
C LEU A 13 11.25 -7.95 13.52
N THR A 14 10.64 -8.82 14.33
CA THR A 14 9.17 -8.95 14.39
C THR A 14 8.52 -7.64 14.82
N THR A 15 9.06 -6.98 15.86
CA THR A 15 8.58 -5.66 16.29
C THR A 15 8.83 -4.58 15.23
N ALA A 16 9.98 -4.60 14.54
CA ALA A 16 10.27 -3.64 13.48
C ALA A 16 9.25 -3.75 12.33
N ILE A 17 8.89 -4.98 11.92
CA ILE A 17 7.87 -5.22 10.90
C ILE A 17 6.51 -4.68 11.37
N GLU A 18 6.11 -4.98 12.62
CA GLU A 18 4.84 -4.50 13.18
C GLU A 18 4.74 -2.97 13.16
N VAL A 19 5.81 -2.27 13.58
CA VAL A 19 5.87 -0.81 13.56
C VAL A 19 5.85 -0.25 12.14
N ALA A 20 6.58 -0.87 11.20
CA ALA A 20 6.62 -0.43 9.82
C ALA A 20 5.25 -0.59 9.13
N VAL A 21 4.57 -1.73 9.32
CA VAL A 21 3.22 -1.97 8.81
C VAL A 21 2.22 -0.99 9.41
N ALA A 22 2.27 -0.72 10.72
CA ALA A 22 1.40 0.26 11.36
C ALA A 22 1.57 1.69 10.82
N ARG A 23 2.73 2.00 10.22
CA ARG A 23 3.05 3.29 9.59
C ARG A 23 2.89 3.28 8.07
N ALA A 24 2.46 2.16 7.48
CA ALA A 24 2.47 1.93 6.03
C ALA A 24 3.86 2.15 5.38
N ASP A 25 4.95 1.97 6.14
CA ASP A 25 6.32 1.98 5.62
C ASP A 25 6.65 0.61 5.04
N TRP A 26 6.10 0.33 3.85
CA TRP A 26 6.20 -0.98 3.21
C TRP A 26 7.63 -1.37 2.84
N SER A 27 8.48 -0.38 2.52
CA SER A 27 9.88 -0.64 2.20
C SER A 27 10.62 -1.17 3.42
N GLU A 28 10.45 -0.54 4.57
CA GLU A 28 11.05 -1.00 5.82
C GLU A 28 10.46 -2.34 6.28
N ALA A 29 9.15 -2.53 6.13
CA ALA A 29 8.49 -3.79 6.47
C ALA A 29 9.07 -4.96 5.68
N VAL A 30 9.28 -4.79 4.37
CA VAL A 30 9.90 -5.81 3.50
C VAL A 30 11.35 -6.05 3.89
N ARG A 31 12.15 -4.99 4.05
CA ARG A 31 13.56 -5.11 4.44
C ARG A 31 13.74 -5.87 5.76
N ALA A 32 12.91 -5.55 6.76
CA ALA A 32 12.93 -6.22 8.05
C ALA A 32 12.47 -7.69 7.94
N ALA A 33 11.45 -7.98 7.13
CA ALA A 33 10.97 -9.33 6.89
C ALA A 33 12.00 -10.22 6.17
N GLU A 34 12.68 -9.70 5.15
CA GLU A 34 13.76 -10.40 4.45
C GLU A 34 14.93 -10.70 5.40
N THR A 35 15.32 -9.70 6.20
CA THR A 35 16.35 -9.86 7.23
C THR A 35 15.96 -10.94 8.24
N ARG A 36 14.70 -10.95 8.68
CA ARG A 36 14.17 -11.94 9.62
C ARG A 36 14.15 -13.35 9.04
N SER A 37 13.83 -13.47 7.75
CA SER A 37 13.84 -14.75 7.03
C SER A 37 15.22 -15.40 7.07
N MET A 38 16.30 -14.61 6.90
CA MET A 38 17.67 -15.13 7.03
C MET A 38 17.94 -15.74 8.40
N PHE A 39 17.48 -15.10 9.49
CA PHE A 39 17.64 -15.65 10.83
C PHE A 39 16.81 -16.92 11.05
N LEU A 40 15.58 -16.97 10.53
CA LEU A 40 14.74 -18.17 10.63
C LEU A 40 15.40 -19.38 9.94
N MET A 41 16.09 -19.17 8.82
CA MET A 41 16.82 -20.24 8.11
C MET A 41 18.02 -20.79 8.89
N THR A 42 18.50 -20.09 9.91
CA THR A 42 19.59 -20.57 10.78
C THR A 42 19.11 -21.49 11.91
N LEU A 43 17.80 -21.62 12.11
CA LEU A 43 17.23 -22.48 13.14
C LEU A 43 17.31 -23.96 12.71
N VAL A 44 17.89 -24.80 13.56
CA VAL A 44 17.87 -26.26 13.42
C VAL A 44 16.70 -26.88 14.18
N PRO A 45 16.21 -28.09 13.86
CA PRO A 45 15.02 -28.67 14.50
C PRO A 45 15.13 -28.93 16.02
N ASP A 46 16.32 -29.22 16.53
CA ASP A 46 16.57 -29.56 17.94
C ASP A 46 16.87 -28.29 18.76
N GLN A 47 15.90 -27.38 18.83
CA GLN A 47 16.02 -26.17 19.65
C GLN A 47 15.57 -26.42 21.09
N PRO A 48 16.09 -25.63 22.05
CA PRO A 48 15.52 -25.58 23.38
C PRO A 48 14.05 -25.16 23.38
N ASP A 49 13.25 -25.66 24.34
CA ASP A 49 11.83 -25.32 24.50
C ASP A 49 11.55 -23.82 24.52
N GLU A 50 12.46 -23.04 25.12
CA GLU A 50 12.40 -21.58 25.19
C GLU A 50 12.32 -20.92 23.80
N VAL A 51 13.08 -21.47 22.84
CA VAL A 51 13.10 -21.01 21.44
C VAL A 51 11.77 -21.35 20.77
N HIS A 52 11.22 -22.53 21.02
CA HIS A 52 9.89 -22.91 20.51
C HIS A 52 8.78 -22.00 21.04
N VAL A 53 8.82 -21.66 22.33
CA VAL A 53 7.87 -20.72 22.95
C VAL A 53 7.99 -19.34 22.30
N ALA A 54 9.21 -18.85 22.08
CA ALA A 54 9.43 -17.55 21.42
C ALA A 54 8.89 -17.54 19.99
N ILE A 55 9.14 -18.59 19.20
CA ILE A 55 8.59 -18.74 17.85
C ILE A 55 7.05 -18.79 17.88
N GLY A 56 6.46 -19.46 18.86
CA GLY A 56 5.01 -19.49 19.06
C GLY A 56 4.42 -18.08 19.21
N LYS A 57 5.02 -17.26 20.09
CA LYS A 57 4.62 -15.86 20.27
C LYS A 57 4.80 -15.03 19.00
N MET A 58 5.90 -15.22 18.26
CA MET A 58 6.13 -14.50 16.99
C MET A 58 5.03 -14.79 15.97
N ARG A 59 4.52 -16.03 15.90
CA ARG A 59 3.42 -16.38 14.97
C ARG A 59 2.13 -15.63 15.27
N GLU A 60 1.81 -15.38 16.55
CA GLU A 60 0.66 -14.56 16.92
C GLU A 60 0.84 -13.12 16.44
N ILE A 61 2.06 -12.58 16.52
CA ILE A 61 2.38 -11.25 16.00
C ILE A 61 2.28 -11.24 14.47
N ASP A 62 2.75 -12.27 13.78
CA ASP A 62 2.64 -12.40 12.31
C ASP A 62 1.18 -12.39 11.83
N LEU A 63 0.27 -13.01 12.59
CA LEU A 63 -1.16 -12.97 12.30
C LEU A 63 -1.71 -11.55 12.44
N ARG A 64 -1.28 -10.78 13.45
CA ARG A 64 -1.67 -9.38 13.61
C ARG A 64 -1.11 -8.50 12.48
N ILE A 65 0.17 -8.69 12.13
CA ILE A 65 0.83 -8.00 11.02
C ILE A 65 0.10 -8.26 9.70
N SER A 66 -0.19 -9.52 9.37
CA SER A 66 -0.87 -9.89 8.12
C SER A 66 -2.30 -9.34 8.05
N THR A 67 -3.00 -9.30 9.18
CA THR A 67 -4.33 -8.69 9.27
C THR A 67 -4.27 -7.19 8.97
N ALA A 68 -3.37 -6.46 9.64
CA ALA A 68 -3.20 -5.02 9.43
C ALA A 68 -2.76 -4.67 8.00
N ALA A 69 -1.83 -5.44 7.43
CA ALA A 69 -1.38 -5.26 6.06
C ALA A 69 -2.53 -5.47 5.05
N ARG A 70 -3.36 -6.51 5.27
CA ARG A 70 -4.55 -6.76 4.43
C ARG A 70 -5.56 -5.63 4.52
N GLU A 71 -5.90 -5.20 5.72
CA GLU A 71 -6.86 -4.09 5.92
C GLU A 71 -6.37 -2.81 5.22
N THR A 72 -5.07 -2.54 5.30
CA THR A 72 -4.49 -1.38 4.61
C THR A 72 -4.55 -1.52 3.09
N LEU A 73 -4.27 -2.71 2.55
CA LEU A 73 -4.39 -2.99 1.12
C LEU A 73 -5.83 -2.82 0.63
N GLU A 74 -6.81 -3.34 1.37
CA GLU A 74 -8.23 -3.21 1.05
C GLU A 74 -8.66 -1.73 0.99
N ALA A 75 -8.22 -0.93 1.96
CA ALA A 75 -8.46 0.51 1.98
C ALA A 75 -7.85 1.23 0.75
N LEU A 76 -6.60 0.94 0.42
CA LEU A 76 -5.91 1.53 -0.74
C LEU A 76 -6.58 1.16 -2.07
N VAL A 77 -7.02 -0.10 -2.22
CA VAL A 77 -7.76 -0.54 -3.41
C VAL A 77 -9.11 0.18 -3.54
N ALA A 78 -9.83 0.34 -2.41
CA ALA A 78 -11.08 1.07 -2.40
C ALA A 78 -10.90 2.55 -2.79
N GLU A 79 -9.89 3.21 -2.22
CA GLU A 79 -9.54 4.59 -2.55
C GLU A 79 -9.13 4.76 -4.01
N GLY A 80 -8.27 3.87 -4.53
CA GLY A 80 -7.86 3.89 -5.93
C GLY A 80 -9.04 3.72 -6.90
N ARG A 81 -9.99 2.83 -6.59
CA ARG A 81 -11.22 2.66 -7.38
C ARG A 81 -12.08 3.94 -7.39
N LYS A 82 -12.21 4.60 -6.23
CA LYS A 82 -12.93 5.86 -6.11
C LYS A 82 -12.29 6.95 -6.95
N ALA A 83 -10.97 7.14 -6.84
CA ALA A 83 -10.24 8.15 -7.62
C ALA A 83 -10.37 7.94 -9.13
N LEU A 84 -10.31 6.69 -9.61
CA LEU A 84 -10.52 6.36 -11.02
C LEU A 84 -11.94 6.69 -11.48
N HIS A 85 -12.94 6.43 -10.64
CA HIS A 85 -14.34 6.76 -10.94
C HIS A 85 -14.53 8.28 -11.05
N GLU A 86 -14.03 9.04 -10.08
CA GLU A 86 -14.10 10.52 -10.08
C GLU A 86 -13.40 11.13 -11.30
N THR A 87 -12.22 10.61 -11.64
CA THR A 87 -11.47 11.04 -12.84
C THR A 87 -12.27 10.79 -14.12
N ARG A 88 -12.95 9.64 -14.21
CA ARG A 88 -13.81 9.32 -15.36
C ARG A 88 -14.99 10.28 -15.47
N LEU A 89 -15.66 10.59 -14.37
CA LEU A 89 -16.78 11.53 -14.35
C LEU A 89 -16.33 12.94 -14.75
N ALA A 90 -15.20 13.41 -14.20
CA ALA A 90 -14.62 14.69 -14.58
C ALA A 90 -14.29 14.77 -16.08
N THR A 91 -13.71 13.70 -16.62
CA THR A 91 -13.38 13.61 -18.05
C THR A 91 -14.63 13.65 -18.93
N GLN A 92 -15.70 12.95 -18.54
CA GLN A 92 -16.98 12.98 -19.24
C GLN A 92 -17.65 14.36 -19.18
N ALA A 93 -17.61 15.02 -18.03
CA ALA A 93 -18.15 16.37 -17.86
C ALA A 93 -17.42 17.39 -18.76
N LEU A 94 -16.10 17.30 -18.86
CA LEU A 94 -15.31 18.13 -19.77
C LEU A 94 -15.65 17.87 -21.24
N ALA A 95 -15.83 16.60 -21.63
CA ALA A 95 -16.19 16.23 -22.99
C ALA A 95 -17.63 16.66 -23.37
N ALA A 96 -18.54 16.71 -22.40
CA ALA A 96 -19.92 17.14 -22.59
C ALA A 96 -20.09 18.67 -22.54
N GLN A 97 -19.04 19.42 -22.20
CA GLN A 97 -19.09 20.87 -22.12
C GLN A 97 -19.18 21.47 -23.53
N PRO A 98 -20.25 22.21 -23.87
CA PRO A 98 -20.39 22.79 -25.21
C PRO A 98 -19.26 23.80 -25.45
N LEU A 99 -18.69 23.80 -26.67
CA LEU A 99 -17.93 24.95 -27.16
C LEU A 99 -18.84 26.18 -27.04
N SER A 100 -18.36 27.19 -26.32
CA SER A 100 -19.13 28.39 -25.97
C SER A 100 -19.87 28.95 -27.20
N PRO A 101 -21.15 29.38 -27.07
CA PRO A 101 -21.97 29.87 -28.19
C PRO A 101 -21.44 31.16 -28.88
N GLY A 102 -20.27 31.67 -28.47
CA GLY A 102 -19.69 32.90 -29.01
C GLY A 102 -18.99 32.74 -30.38
N ALA A 103 -18.68 31.52 -30.82
CA ALA A 103 -18.00 31.31 -32.10
C ALA A 103 -18.95 31.41 -33.31
N ASP A 104 -20.20 30.92 -33.18
CA ASP A 104 -21.20 30.94 -34.26
C ASP A 104 -21.90 32.31 -34.40
N ALA A 105 -21.93 33.11 -33.32
CA ALA A 105 -22.52 34.45 -33.35
C ALA A 105 -21.68 35.48 -34.15
N MET A 106 -20.38 35.21 -34.38
CA MET A 106 -19.53 36.06 -35.21
C MET A 106 -19.61 35.73 -36.71
N ALA A 107 -20.04 34.52 -37.09
CA ALA A 107 -20.11 34.11 -38.50
C ALA A 107 -21.35 34.64 -39.26
N THR A 108 -22.37 35.14 -38.55
CA THR A 108 -23.64 35.61 -39.14
C THR A 108 -23.71 37.11 -39.41
N ARG A 109 -22.67 37.89 -39.08
CA ARG A 109 -22.56 39.30 -39.47
C ARG A 109 -21.65 39.48 -40.68
N SER A 110 -22.05 38.93 -41.82
CA SER A 110 -21.57 39.41 -43.12
C SER A 110 -22.39 40.66 -43.50
N PRO A 111 -21.77 41.85 -43.65
CA PRO A 111 -22.51 43.04 -44.06
C PRO A 111 -22.76 42.98 -45.57
N SER A 112 -24.03 43.01 -45.95
CA SER A 112 -24.48 43.22 -47.33
C SER A 112 -24.02 44.60 -47.82
N TRP A 113 -22.97 44.64 -48.64
CA TRP A 113 -22.60 45.79 -49.46
C TRP A 113 -22.18 45.33 -50.85
N LEU A 114 -22.47 46.19 -51.84
CA LEU A 114 -22.30 46.07 -53.30
C LEU A 114 -23.58 45.51 -53.97
N SER A 115 -24.57 46.36 -54.26
CA SER A 115 -24.68 47.30 -55.41
C SER A 115 -25.29 46.62 -56.63
#